data_AF-A0A643K2H6-F1
#
_entry.id   AF-A0A643K2H6-F1
#
_cell.length_a   1.000
_cell.length_b   1.000
_cell.length_c   1.000
_cell.angle_alpha   90.00
_cell.angle_beta   90.00
_cell.angle_gamma   90.00
#
_symmetry.space_group_name_H-M   'P 1'
#
loop_
_entity.id
_entity.type
_entity.pdbx_description
1 polymer ?
#
loop_
_entity_poly.entity_id
_entity_poly.type
_entity_poly.pdbx_seq_one_letter_code
_entity_poly.pdbx_strand_id
1 'polypeptide(L)'
;MVPSRKSLTAGFGLLSLLVLAGVASAQPSESVAQASPAIRASMSFVVNLVVGGILIAVLPAYTRNALGEIRDDPGGSFIWGLGIGIGGLIAIIVLAITIIGLVVAIPGILLFVALSAAGSAVATVFLGSTVARLLSNSRPPLSLSLVIGALVTAAFSVVPLVGGLILFVVETVGLGVVGRDLYRSWS
;
A
#
# COMPACT_ATOMS: atom_id res chain seq x y z
N MET A 1 -29.35 -35.80 -30.58
CA MET A 1 -28.34 -35.90 -29.50
C MET A 1 -28.13 -34.50 -28.92
N VAL A 2 -28.57 -34.24 -27.69
CA VAL A 2 -28.49 -32.92 -27.05
C VAL A 2 -27.21 -32.88 -26.20
N PRO A 3 -26.31 -31.89 -26.36
CA PRO A 3 -25.06 -31.85 -25.62
C PRO A 3 -25.30 -31.55 -24.15
N SER A 4 -24.65 -32.33 -23.29
CA SER A 4 -24.79 -32.31 -21.83
C SER A 4 -24.27 -30.99 -21.26
N ARG A 5 -25.18 -30.13 -20.79
CA ARG A 5 -24.90 -28.82 -20.15
C ARG A 5 -24.18 -28.90 -18.77
N LYS A 6 -23.75 -30.09 -18.34
CA LYS A 6 -23.29 -30.35 -16.97
C LYS A 6 -21.89 -29.82 -16.65
N SER A 7 -21.05 -29.59 -17.67
CA SER A 7 -19.68 -29.08 -17.45
C SER A 7 -19.64 -27.58 -17.15
N LEU A 8 -20.61 -26.81 -17.65
CA LEU A 8 -20.66 -25.36 -17.44
C LEU A 8 -21.03 -25.02 -15.99
N THR A 9 -21.95 -25.77 -15.37
CA THR A 9 -22.42 -25.54 -14.00
C THR A 9 -21.38 -25.88 -12.94
N ALA A 10 -20.51 -26.86 -13.19
CA ALA A 10 -19.43 -27.24 -12.27
C ALA A 10 -18.35 -26.15 -12.15
N GLY A 11 -18.03 -25.47 -13.26
CA GLY A 11 -17.06 -24.37 -13.28
C GLY A 11 -17.52 -23.14 -12.47
N PHE A 12 -18.80 -22.77 -12.58
CA PHE A 12 -19.38 -21.67 -11.81
C PHE A 12 -19.45 -21.97 -10.30
N GLY A 13 -19.64 -23.23 -9.91
CA GLY A 13 -19.64 -23.65 -8.51
C GLY A 13 -18.25 -23.51 -7.88
N LEU A 14 -17.20 -23.96 -8.57
CA LEU A 14 -15.82 -23.81 -8.13
C LEU A 14 -15.39 -22.34 -8.03
N LEU A 15 -15.77 -21.52 -9.01
CA LEU A 15 -15.48 -20.08 -8.98
C LEU A 15 -16.19 -19.39 -7.80
N SER A 16 -17.45 -19.73 -7.55
CA SER A 16 -18.20 -19.20 -6.40
C SER A 16 -17.59 -19.62 -5.07
N LEU A 17 -17.12 -20.88 -4.96
CA LEU A 17 -16.43 -21.38 -3.78
C LEU A 17 -15.08 -20.69 -3.54
N LEU A 18 -14.31 -20.43 -4.61
CA LEU A 18 -13.05 -19.70 -4.53
C LEU A 18 -13.24 -18.23 -4.17
N VAL A 19 -14.27 -17.58 -4.73
CA VAL A 19 -14.65 -16.22 -4.35
C VAL A 19 -15.07 -16.18 -2.89
N LEU A 20 -15.98 -17.06 -2.45
CA LEU A 20 -16.42 -17.12 -1.04
C LEU A 20 -15.26 -17.44 -0.08
N ALA A 21 -14.36 -18.35 -0.44
CA ALA A 21 -13.17 -18.66 0.36
C ALA A 21 -12.23 -17.45 0.46
N GLY A 22 -12.06 -16.72 -0.63
CA GLY A 22 -11.35 -15.43 -0.65
C GLY A 22 -12.00 -14.41 0.29
N VAL A 23 -13.33 -14.23 0.21
CA VAL A 23 -14.05 -13.29 1.09
C VAL A 23 -13.95 -13.70 2.55
N ALA A 24 -14.06 -15.01 2.85
CA ALA A 24 -13.92 -15.55 4.20
C ALA A 24 -12.51 -15.34 4.77
N SER A 25 -11.46 -15.47 3.95
CA SER A 25 -10.07 -15.18 4.36
C SER A 25 -9.78 -13.68 4.49
N ALA A 26 -10.55 -12.84 3.79
CA ALA A 26 -10.47 -11.38 3.86
C ALA A 26 -11.31 -10.79 5.00
N GLN A 27 -12.17 -11.59 5.64
CA GLN A 27 -12.78 -11.16 6.90
C GLN A 27 -11.65 -10.95 7.91
N PRO A 28 -11.58 -9.78 8.57
CA PRO A 28 -10.75 -9.66 9.75
C PRO A 28 -11.24 -10.74 10.70
N SER A 29 -10.42 -11.76 10.96
CA SER A 29 -10.73 -12.73 12.00
C SER A 29 -11.14 -11.93 13.23
N GLU A 30 -12.27 -12.23 13.86
CA GLU A 30 -12.78 -11.43 14.98
C GLU A 30 -11.70 -11.22 16.07
N SER A 31 -10.73 -12.13 16.13
CA SER A 31 -9.50 -12.06 16.92
C SER A 31 -8.58 -10.85 16.64
N VAL A 32 -8.49 -10.37 15.39
CA VAL A 32 -7.72 -9.18 14.99
C VAL A 32 -8.55 -7.91 15.14
N ALA A 33 -9.87 -7.99 14.97
CA ALA A 33 -10.79 -6.87 15.22
C ALA A 33 -10.91 -6.55 16.73
N GLN A 34 -10.81 -7.57 17.60
CA GLN A 34 -10.70 -7.42 19.05
C GLN A 34 -9.25 -7.39 19.55
N ALA A 35 -8.26 -7.43 18.67
CA ALA A 35 -6.88 -7.28 19.07
C ALA A 35 -6.71 -5.91 19.73
N SER A 36 -6.05 -5.89 20.89
CA SER A 36 -5.83 -4.65 21.62
C SER A 36 -5.18 -3.61 20.69
N PRO A 37 -5.46 -2.31 20.85
CA PRO A 37 -4.83 -1.26 20.06
C PRO A 37 -3.30 -1.39 20.01
N ALA A 38 -2.71 -1.92 21.09
CA ALA A 38 -1.28 -2.22 21.19
C ALA A 38 -0.81 -3.32 20.21
N ILE A 39 -1.59 -4.40 20.01
CA ILE A 39 -1.26 -5.46 19.05
C ILE A 39 -1.30 -4.92 17.62
N ARG A 40 -2.34 -4.14 17.28
CA ARG A 40 -2.48 -3.50 15.95
C ARG A 40 -1.31 -2.57 15.66
N ALA A 41 -0.96 -1.70 16.62
CA ALA A 41 0.18 -0.80 16.53
C ALA A 41 1.49 -1.56 16.38
N SER A 42 1.69 -2.64 17.15
CA SER A 42 2.90 -3.48 17.08
C SER A 42 3.03 -4.17 15.72
N MET A 43 1.94 -4.70 15.18
CA MET A 43 1.95 -5.35 13.87
C MET A 43 2.24 -4.35 12.75
N SER A 44 1.59 -3.19 12.77
CA SER A 44 1.87 -2.09 11.83
C SER A 44 3.32 -1.65 11.89
N PHE A 45 3.86 -1.48 13.11
CA PHE A 45 5.25 -1.13 13.34
C PHE A 45 6.20 -2.13 12.69
N VAL A 46 6.01 -3.43 12.95
CA VAL A 46 6.86 -4.51 12.41
C VAL A 46 6.76 -4.56 10.88
N VAL A 47 5.56 -4.50 10.31
CA VAL A 47 5.36 -4.53 8.86
C VAL A 47 6.08 -3.35 8.19
N ASN A 48 5.91 -2.13 8.72
CA ASN A 48 6.57 -0.95 8.18
C ASN A 48 8.09 -1.04 8.28
N LEU A 49 8.62 -1.60 9.37
CA LEU A 49 10.06 -1.80 9.55
C LEU A 49 10.61 -2.80 8.52
N VAL A 50 9.89 -3.89 8.27
CA VAL A 50 10.30 -4.91 7.31
C VAL A 50 10.24 -4.36 5.89
N VAL A 51 9.10 -3.81 5.48
CA VAL A 51 8.90 -3.31 4.11
C VAL A 51 9.81 -2.12 3.83
N GLY A 52 9.84 -1.14 4.72
CA GLY A 52 10.72 0.03 4.58
C GLY A 52 12.20 -0.31 4.73
N GLY A 53 12.52 -1.30 5.57
CA GLY A 53 13.88 -1.80 5.74
C GLY A 53 14.39 -2.46 4.47
N ILE A 54 13.58 -3.32 3.85
CA ILE A 54 13.88 -3.94 2.56
C ILE A 54 14.06 -2.87 1.48
N LEU A 55 13.14 -1.89 1.39
CA LEU A 55 13.23 -0.82 0.40
C LEU A 55 14.53 -0.02 0.55
N ILE A 56 14.89 0.38 1.78
CA ILE A 56 16.12 1.14 2.05
C ILE A 56 17.37 0.29 1.77
N ALA A 57 17.34 -1.00 2.09
CA ALA A 57 18.48 -1.90 1.88
C ALA A 57 18.72 -2.18 0.39
N VAL A 58 17.65 -2.39 -0.38
CA VAL A 58 17.74 -2.78 -1.80
C VAL A 58 17.85 -1.55 -2.71
N LEU A 59 17.11 -0.48 -2.44
CA LEU A 59 17.07 0.73 -3.27
C LEU A 59 17.30 2.03 -2.48
N PRO A 60 18.47 2.21 -1.84
CA PRO A 60 18.75 3.38 -0.99
C PRO A 60 18.75 4.71 -1.76
N ALA A 61 19.20 4.71 -3.02
CA ALA A 61 19.21 5.91 -3.86
C ALA A 61 17.79 6.34 -4.25
N TYR A 62 16.95 5.37 -4.62
CA TYR A 62 15.53 5.60 -4.91
C TYR A 62 14.81 6.21 -3.71
N THR A 63 14.98 5.66 -2.50
CA THR A 63 14.33 6.22 -1.29
C THR A 63 14.74 7.66 -1.04
N ARG A 64 16.01 8.04 -1.26
CA ARG A 64 16.47 9.44 -1.10
C ARG A 64 15.86 10.37 -2.13
N ASN A 65 15.81 9.95 -3.38
CA ASN A 65 15.23 10.74 -4.48
C ASN A 65 13.72 10.92 -4.26
N ALA A 66 13.02 9.86 -3.89
CA ALA A 66 11.60 9.90 -3.55
C ALA A 66 11.31 10.88 -2.40
N LEU A 67 12.15 10.89 -1.35
CA LEU A 67 12.05 11.87 -0.26
C LEU A 67 12.30 13.31 -0.72
N GLY A 68 13.14 13.51 -1.74
CA GLY A 68 13.36 14.81 -2.37
C GLY A 68 12.12 15.27 -3.12
N GLU A 69 11.56 14.41 -3.97
CA GLU A 69 10.38 14.73 -4.77
C GLU A 69 9.15 15.07 -3.91
N ILE A 70 8.93 14.35 -2.79
CA ILE A 70 7.86 14.69 -1.85
C ILE A 70 8.04 16.10 -1.28
N ARG A 71 9.28 16.54 -1.04
CA ARG A 71 9.57 17.86 -0.45
C ARG A 71 9.46 18.98 -1.47
N ASP A 72 9.86 18.71 -2.71
CA ASP A 72 9.89 19.71 -3.76
C ASP A 72 8.49 19.90 -4.40
N ASP A 73 7.71 18.82 -4.56
CA ASP A 73 6.36 18.83 -5.12
C ASP A 73 5.40 17.90 -4.35
N PRO A 74 5.01 18.25 -3.10
CA PRO A 74 4.08 17.44 -2.31
C PRO A 74 2.69 17.38 -2.94
N GLY A 75 2.23 18.48 -3.54
CA GLY A 75 0.90 18.60 -4.13
C GLY A 75 0.74 17.72 -5.37
N GLY A 76 1.70 17.77 -6.29
CA GLY A 76 1.67 16.91 -7.45
C GLY A 76 1.88 15.43 -7.08
N SER A 77 2.68 15.12 -6.07
CA SER A 77 2.83 13.74 -5.56
C SER A 77 1.50 13.22 -5.02
N PHE A 78 0.78 14.03 -4.25
CA PHE A 78 -0.55 13.68 -3.75
C PHE A 78 -1.57 13.44 -4.89
N ILE A 79 -1.62 14.32 -5.89
CA ILE A 79 -2.55 14.18 -7.03
C ILE A 79 -2.26 12.91 -7.82
N TRP A 80 -0.98 12.62 -8.09
CA TRP A 80 -0.60 11.35 -8.73
C TRP A 80 -1.01 10.15 -7.90
N GLY A 81 -0.81 10.23 -6.58
CA GLY A 81 -1.24 9.20 -5.65
C GLY A 81 -2.73 8.92 -5.70
N LEU A 82 -3.55 9.97 -5.70
CA LEU A 82 -4.99 9.86 -5.88
C LEU A 82 -5.33 9.27 -7.25
N GLY A 83 -4.66 9.71 -8.31
CA GLY A 83 -4.86 9.20 -9.66
C GLY A 83 -4.59 7.71 -9.76
N ILE A 84 -3.49 7.22 -9.18
CA ILE A 84 -3.15 5.80 -9.19
C ILE A 84 -4.03 5.00 -8.23
N GLY A 85 -4.36 5.53 -7.06
CA GLY A 85 -5.24 4.86 -6.09
C GLY A 85 -6.65 4.68 -6.65
N ILE A 86 -7.28 5.78 -7.09
CA ILE A 86 -8.63 5.77 -7.66
C ILE A 86 -8.63 5.08 -9.01
N GLY A 87 -7.70 5.43 -9.91
CA GLY A 87 -7.60 4.84 -11.24
C GLY A 87 -7.26 3.35 -11.20
N GLY A 88 -6.38 2.92 -10.29
CA GLY A 88 -6.05 1.52 -10.06
C GLY A 88 -7.24 0.72 -9.53
N LEU A 89 -7.98 1.28 -8.57
CA LEU A 89 -9.21 0.65 -8.07
C LEU A 89 -10.26 0.50 -9.18
N ILE A 90 -10.52 1.57 -9.93
CA ILE A 90 -11.45 1.53 -11.08
C ILE A 90 -10.97 0.51 -12.11
N ALA A 91 -9.68 0.50 -12.43
CA ALA A 91 -9.09 -0.45 -13.38
C ALA A 91 -9.30 -1.90 -12.92
N ILE A 92 -9.05 -2.21 -11.65
CA ILE A 92 -9.29 -3.55 -11.07
C ILE A 92 -10.77 -3.93 -11.14
N ILE A 93 -11.69 -3.02 -10.81
CA ILE A 93 -13.13 -3.27 -10.88
C ILE A 93 -13.55 -3.58 -12.31
N VAL A 94 -13.11 -2.76 -13.27
CA VAL A 94 -13.39 -2.97 -14.70
C VAL A 94 -12.81 -4.30 -15.17
N LEU A 95 -11.58 -4.64 -14.77
CA LEU A 95 -10.95 -5.92 -15.07
C LEU A 95 -11.77 -7.08 -14.51
N ALA A 96 -12.20 -7.01 -13.25
CA ALA A 96 -12.95 -8.06 -12.59
C ALA A 96 -14.29 -8.38 -13.28
N ILE A 97 -14.90 -7.41 -13.96
CA ILE A 97 -16.14 -7.60 -14.73
C ILE A 97 -15.86 -8.35 -16.06
N THR A 98 -14.62 -8.34 -16.56
CA THR A 98 -14.25 -9.01 -17.82
C THR A 98 -13.62 -10.38 -17.57
N ILE A 99 -13.98 -11.39 -18.38
CA ILE A 99 -13.38 -12.75 -18.28
C ILE A 99 -11.87 -12.70 -18.49
N ILE A 100 -11.40 -11.89 -19.44
CA ILE A 100 -9.97 -11.63 -19.69
C ILE A 100 -9.34 -10.94 -18.47
N GLY A 101 -10.08 -10.02 -17.87
CA GLY A 101 -9.59 -9.27 -16.75
C GLY A 101 -9.44 -10.07 -15.48
N LEU A 102 -10.03 -11.26 -15.33
CA LEU A 102 -9.67 -12.15 -14.22
C LEU A 102 -8.22 -12.68 -14.34
N VAL A 103 -7.76 -12.95 -15.57
CA VAL A 103 -6.37 -13.38 -15.83
C VAL A 103 -5.39 -12.23 -15.67
N VAL A 104 -5.77 -11.01 -16.09
CA VAL A 104 -4.92 -9.81 -15.98
C VAL A 104 -5.00 -9.17 -14.58
N ALA A 105 -6.11 -9.36 -13.85
CA ALA A 105 -6.28 -8.83 -12.49
C ALA A 105 -5.32 -9.47 -11.51
N ILE A 106 -5.03 -10.76 -11.63
CA ILE A 106 -4.09 -11.42 -10.72
C ILE A 106 -2.71 -10.74 -10.75
N PRO A 107 -2.02 -10.57 -11.91
CA PRO A 107 -0.77 -9.84 -11.96
C PRO A 107 -0.95 -8.34 -11.66
N GLY A 108 -2.07 -7.73 -12.07
CA GLY A 108 -2.35 -6.32 -11.80
C GLY A 108 -2.48 -6.00 -10.30
N ILE A 109 -3.17 -6.84 -9.55
CA ILE A 109 -3.31 -6.75 -8.09
C ILE A 109 -1.94 -6.92 -7.43
N LEU A 110 -1.14 -7.90 -7.87
CA LEU A 110 0.18 -8.14 -7.29
C LEU A 110 1.10 -6.92 -7.49
N LEU A 111 1.07 -6.33 -8.69
CA LEU A 111 1.80 -5.10 -8.98
C LEU A 111 1.30 -3.93 -8.12
N PHE A 112 -0.02 -3.77 -7.99
CA PHE A 112 -0.62 -2.71 -7.18
C PHE A 112 -0.25 -2.83 -5.69
N VAL A 113 -0.22 -4.05 -5.16
CA VAL A 113 0.24 -4.34 -3.79
C VAL A 113 1.71 -3.98 -3.63
N ALA A 114 2.57 -4.33 -4.59
CA ALA A 114 4.00 -3.99 -4.55
C ALA A 114 4.23 -2.47 -4.59
N LEU A 115 3.50 -1.75 -5.45
CA LEU A 115 3.55 -0.28 -5.54
C LEU A 115 3.07 0.37 -4.24
N SER A 116 1.96 -0.12 -3.69
CA SER A 116 1.41 0.39 -2.42
C SER A 116 2.37 0.15 -1.26
N ALA A 117 3.02 -1.02 -1.22
CA ALA A 117 4.03 -1.34 -0.21
C ALA A 117 5.26 -0.43 -0.32
N ALA A 118 5.76 -0.19 -1.53
CA ALA A 118 6.86 0.75 -1.77
C ALA A 118 6.46 2.18 -1.39
N GLY A 119 5.23 2.59 -1.73
CA GLY A 119 4.69 3.91 -1.39
C GLY A 119 4.59 4.12 0.11
N SER A 120 4.03 3.13 0.83
CA SER A 120 3.93 3.14 2.29
C SER A 120 5.31 3.21 2.97
N ALA A 121 6.29 2.49 2.45
CA ALA A 121 7.67 2.56 2.94
C ALA A 121 8.28 3.96 2.76
N VAL A 122 8.19 4.55 1.56
CA VAL A 122 8.66 5.92 1.30
C VAL A 122 7.94 6.91 2.23
N ALA A 123 6.62 6.77 2.35
CA ALA A 123 5.78 7.62 3.18
C ALA A 123 6.17 7.55 4.67
N THR A 124 6.43 6.35 5.18
CA THR A 124 6.91 6.10 6.55
C THR A 124 8.26 6.77 6.79
N VAL A 125 9.23 6.56 5.89
CA VAL A 125 10.56 7.17 5.99
C VAL A 125 10.48 8.70 5.91
N PHE A 126 9.63 9.23 5.03
CA PHE A 126 9.38 10.67 4.94
C PHE A 126 8.85 11.20 6.27
N LEU A 127 7.83 10.56 6.85
CA LEU A 127 7.21 10.96 8.11
C LEU A 127 8.23 11.03 9.24
N GLY A 128 9.02 9.97 9.41
CA GLY A 128 10.05 9.94 10.44
C GLY A 128 11.21 10.90 10.17
N SER A 129 11.56 11.14 8.90
CA SER A 129 12.57 12.14 8.55
C SER A 129 12.13 13.55 8.93
N THR A 130 10.84 13.84 8.80
CA THR A 130 10.27 15.14 9.17
C THR A 130 10.30 15.34 10.67
N VAL A 131 9.86 14.35 11.44
CA VAL A 131 9.90 14.39 12.92
C VAL A 131 11.34 14.47 13.43
N ALA A 132 12.24 13.66 12.91
CA ALA A 132 13.64 13.67 13.34
C ALA A 132 14.35 15.00 13.03
N ARG A 133 14.01 15.65 11.90
CA ARG A 133 14.55 16.98 11.57
C ARG A 133 14.07 18.06 12.54
N LEU A 134 12.83 17.99 13.03
CA LEU A 134 12.32 18.91 14.04
C LEU A 134 13.08 18.78 15.37
N LEU A 135 13.56 17.58 15.70
CA LEU A 135 14.27 17.30 16.95
C LEU A 135 15.77 17.61 16.90
N SER A 136 16.43 17.45 15.75
CA SER A 136 17.89 17.50 15.67
C SER A 136 18.47 18.47 14.62
N ASN A 137 17.63 19.27 13.94
CA ASN A 137 18.01 20.26 12.90
C ASN A 137 18.94 19.78 11.77
N SER A 138 19.28 18.49 11.75
CA SER A 138 20.22 17.83 10.84
C SER A 138 19.49 16.79 10.00
N ARG A 139 20.05 16.41 8.83
CA ARG A 139 19.46 15.35 8.01
C ARG A 139 19.66 13.98 8.69
N PRO A 140 18.61 13.32 9.18
CA PRO A 140 18.73 12.02 9.83
C PRO A 140 19.12 10.93 8.82
N PRO A 141 19.80 9.85 9.26
CA PRO A 141 20.00 8.68 8.42
C PRO A 141 18.65 8.00 8.11
N LEU A 142 18.59 7.30 6.96
CA LEU A 142 17.35 6.65 6.48
C LEU A 142 16.82 5.61 7.47
N SER A 143 17.71 4.84 8.11
CA SER A 143 17.35 3.85 9.11
C SER A 143 16.68 4.46 10.34
N LEU A 144 17.22 5.56 10.87
CA LEU A 144 16.61 6.29 11.99
C LEU A 144 15.26 6.88 11.57
N SER A 145 15.18 7.44 10.36
CA SER A 145 13.93 7.98 9.81
C SER A 145 12.87 6.89 9.67
N LEU A 146 13.25 5.68 9.27
CA LEU A 146 12.33 4.55 9.20
C LEU A 146 11.80 4.17 10.58
N VAL A 147 12.68 4.04 11.58
CA VAL A 147 12.29 3.65 12.94
C VAL A 147 11.35 4.68 13.55
N ILE A 148 11.70 5.97 13.46
CA ILE A 148 10.86 7.06 13.97
C ILE A 148 9.54 7.12 13.20
N GLY A 149 9.58 6.97 11.88
CA GLY A 149 8.39 6.99 11.03
C GLY A 149 7.43 5.85 11.34
N ALA A 150 7.97 4.64 11.53
CA ALA A 150 7.19 3.47 11.91
C ALA A 150 6.55 3.66 13.29
N LEU A 151 7.28 4.26 14.25
CA LEU A 151 6.77 4.56 15.59
C LEU A 151 5.63 5.60 15.54
N VAL A 152 5.80 6.67 14.76
CA VAL A 152 4.78 7.72 14.56
C VAL A 152 3.54 7.12 13.89
N THR A 153 3.74 6.28 12.88
CA THR A 153 2.64 5.60 12.18
C THR A 153 1.88 4.66 13.13
N ALA A 154 2.60 3.90 13.93
CA ALA A 154 2.01 3.03 14.95
C ALA A 154 1.20 3.83 15.99
N ALA A 155 1.72 4.98 16.44
CA ALA A 155 1.00 5.87 17.35
C ALA A 155 -0.28 6.44 16.71
N PHE A 156 -0.23 6.87 15.45
CA PHE A 156 -1.40 7.36 14.72
C PHE A 156 -2.44 6.26 14.46
N SER A 157 -2.05 5.00 14.35
CA SER A 157 -3.00 3.88 14.20
C SER A 157 -3.95 3.71 15.40
N VAL A 158 -3.60 4.28 16.56
CA VAL A 158 -4.41 4.27 17.78
C VAL A 158 -5.50 5.34 17.75
N VAL A 159 -5.30 6.44 17.00
CA VAL A 159 -6.23 7.57 16.90
C VAL A 159 -6.97 7.50 15.54
N PRO A 160 -8.20 6.97 15.47
CA PRO A 160 -8.80 6.54 14.19
C PRO A 160 -9.06 7.69 13.21
N LEU A 161 -9.57 8.82 13.71
CA LEU A 161 -10.00 9.94 12.86
C LEU A 161 -8.82 10.77 12.36
N VAL A 162 -8.02 11.31 13.27
CA VAL A 162 -6.89 12.20 12.92
C VAL A 162 -5.73 11.39 12.34
N GLY A 163 -5.41 10.25 12.95
CA GLY A 163 -4.34 9.38 12.46
C GLY A 163 -4.67 8.81 11.10
N GLY A 164 -5.91 8.36 10.88
CA GLY A 164 -6.38 7.86 9.59
C GLY A 164 -6.23 8.88 8.46
N LEU A 165 -6.60 10.15 8.70
CA LEU A 165 -6.48 11.20 7.68
C LEU A 165 -5.03 11.54 7.35
N ILE A 166 -4.17 11.69 8.38
CA ILE A 166 -2.75 11.98 8.17
C ILE A 166 -2.09 10.84 7.41
N LEU A 167 -2.33 9.60 7.84
CA LEU A 167 -1.77 8.41 7.19
C LEU A 167 -2.27 8.28 5.75
N PHE A 168 -3.55 8.54 5.50
CA PHE A 168 -4.10 8.54 4.14
C PHE A 168 -3.36 9.52 3.23
N VAL A 169 -3.17 10.78 3.66
CA VAL A 169 -2.46 11.79 2.86
C VAL A 169 -1.01 11.36 2.61
N VAL A 170 -0.35 10.86 3.64
CA VAL A 170 1.05 10.42 3.61
C VAL A 170 1.25 9.21 2.69
N GLU A 171 0.41 8.19 2.81
CA GLU A 171 0.42 7.01 1.95
C GLU A 171 0.08 7.36 0.51
N THR A 172 -0.90 8.24 0.29
CA THR A 172 -1.26 8.74 -1.04
C THR A 172 -0.06 9.42 -1.70
N VAL A 173 0.63 10.31 -0.99
CA VAL A 173 1.84 10.98 -1.49
C VAL A 173 2.93 9.96 -1.82
N GLY A 174 3.18 8.99 -0.94
CA GLY A 174 4.20 7.95 -1.18
C GLY A 174 3.88 7.09 -2.40
N LEU A 175 2.62 6.67 -2.55
CA LEU A 175 2.13 5.93 -3.71
C LEU A 175 2.27 6.76 -5.00
N GLY A 176 1.96 8.06 -4.92
CA GLY A 176 2.07 8.98 -6.03
C GLY A 176 3.47 9.16 -6.56
N VAL A 177 4.48 9.27 -5.68
CA VAL A 177 5.89 9.31 -6.11
C VAL A 177 6.29 8.03 -6.81
N VAL A 178 5.93 6.87 -6.24
CA VAL A 178 6.28 5.58 -6.83
C VAL A 178 5.66 5.39 -8.21
N GLY A 179 4.36 5.66 -8.36
CA GLY A 179 3.72 5.45 -9.65
C GLY A 179 4.02 6.53 -10.67
N ARG A 180 4.33 7.76 -10.25
CA ARG A 180 4.86 8.80 -11.16
C ARG A 180 6.24 8.42 -11.69
N ASP A 181 7.13 7.93 -10.83
CA ASP A 181 8.45 7.44 -11.25
C ASP A 181 8.33 6.26 -12.21
N LEU A 182 7.43 5.32 -11.90
CA LEU A 182 7.11 4.22 -12.80
C LEU A 182 6.63 4.76 -14.15
N TYR A 183 5.64 5.67 -14.19
CA TYR A 183 5.16 6.24 -15.45
C TYR A 183 6.28 6.87 -16.29
N ARG A 184 7.17 7.64 -15.66
CA ARG A 184 8.33 8.27 -16.33
C ARG A 184 9.31 7.25 -16.89
N SER A 185 9.47 6.09 -16.26
CA SER A 185 10.38 5.04 -16.77
C SER A 185 9.92 4.38 -18.07
N TRP A 186 8.62 4.50 -18.41
CA TRP A 186 8.04 3.95 -19.64
C TRP A 186 7.79 5.00 -20.74
N SER A 187 8.01 6.29 -20.46
CA SER A 187 7.83 7.40 -21.41
C SER A 187 9.17 7.92 -21.94
#